data_AF-A0A0L8GV93-F1
#
_entry.id   AF-A0A0L8GV93-F1
#
_cell.length_a   1.000
_cell.length_b   1.000
_cell.length_c   1.000
_cell.angle_alpha   90.00
_cell.angle_beta   90.00
_cell.angle_gamma   90.00
#
_symmetry.space_group_name_H-M   'P 1'
#
loop_
_entity.id
_entity.type
_entity.pdbx_description
1 polymer ?
#
loop_
_entity_poly.entity_id
_entity_poly.type
_entity_poly.pdbx_seq_one_letter_code
_entity_poly.pdbx_strand_id
1 'polypeptide(L)'
;MDPNAEEFFNANIHMLNNDQRIVFENIQQKINRNEGGLIFIDAAGSTGKTFLLSILLSYVRKNNQLAIATASSGIAAILLKLGCAGHSRFKLPILDVMNNDLIFGGKLIILGGDFHQILLVVQKAQRSSLIGAGLKKPLIWHECKVLHLTTHMRVQNCLSNNTTSQARLAYPSVWLLQVGDGRIPNVQRQLYDDVIVIPQQFQVNSKEDLINHVYEDLEKFPGEIYTLGSIDSVAEDQQSAPYPPEFLNSLNISGMPPHIIKLKTGVPIMLLRHLDQRNGHCNGAHYRVLLVSDHC
;
A
#
# COMPACT_ATOMS: atom_id res chain seq x y z
N MET A 1 12.90 10.38 -19.92
CA MET A 1 13.41 11.12 -18.75
C MET A 1 12.24 11.88 -18.13
N ASP A 2 12.18 12.02 -16.81
CA ASP A 2 11.08 12.69 -16.10
C ASP A 2 11.41 14.18 -15.95
N PRO A 3 10.79 15.09 -16.73
CA PRO A 3 11.13 16.51 -16.74
C PRO A 3 10.82 17.22 -15.42
N ASN A 4 9.96 16.64 -14.58
CA ASN A 4 9.54 17.23 -13.32
C ASN A 4 10.29 16.61 -12.12
N ALA A 5 11.31 15.79 -12.34
CA ALA A 5 12.08 15.15 -11.27
C ALA A 5 12.90 16.17 -10.46
N GLU A 6 13.50 17.16 -11.14
CA GLU A 6 14.31 18.19 -10.49
C GLU A 6 13.47 19.11 -9.62
N GLU A 7 12.35 19.59 -10.15
CA GLU A 7 11.38 20.41 -9.41
C GLU A 7 10.87 19.69 -8.16
N PHE A 8 10.43 18.43 -8.31
CA PHE A 8 9.97 17.62 -7.19
C PHE A 8 11.07 17.41 -6.14
N PHE A 9 12.32 17.15 -6.56
CA PHE A 9 13.42 16.98 -5.64
C PHE A 9 13.68 18.25 -4.80
N ASN A 10 13.82 19.39 -5.47
CA ASN A 10 14.13 20.67 -4.81
C ASN A 10 13.01 21.10 -3.85
N ALA A 11 11.75 20.86 -4.22
CA ALA A 11 10.59 21.19 -3.40
C ALA A 11 10.42 20.29 -2.16
N ASN A 12 10.99 19.07 -2.13
CA ASN A 12 10.69 18.08 -1.08
C ASN A 12 11.89 17.67 -0.23
N ILE A 13 13.14 17.86 -0.69
CA ILE A 13 14.35 17.41 0.01
C ILE A 13 14.49 18.01 1.44
N HIS A 14 14.04 19.25 1.62
CA HIS A 14 14.10 19.94 2.90
C HIS A 14 13.06 19.43 3.91
N MET A 15 12.03 18.71 3.45
CA MET A 15 10.98 18.13 4.30
C MET A 15 11.36 16.79 4.95
N LEU A 16 12.53 16.23 4.60
CA LEU A 16 13.03 15.01 5.24
C LEU A 16 13.32 15.25 6.72
N ASN A 17 12.87 14.33 7.58
CA ASN A 17 13.28 14.30 8.98
C ASN A 17 14.74 13.81 9.12
N ASN A 18 15.29 13.87 10.34
CA ASN A 18 16.68 13.52 10.59
C ASN A 18 17.01 12.07 10.20
N ASP A 19 16.19 11.10 10.60
CA ASP A 19 16.37 9.68 10.27
C ASP A 19 16.38 9.46 8.74
N GLN A 20 15.40 10.03 8.06
CA GLN A 20 15.27 9.94 6.60
C GLN A 20 16.44 10.62 5.90
N ARG A 21 16.94 11.75 6.42
CA ARG A 21 18.09 12.46 5.85
C ARG A 21 19.36 11.63 5.98
N ILE A 22 19.60 10.99 7.12
CA ILE A 22 20.75 10.09 7.31
C ILE A 22 20.69 8.93 6.31
N VAL A 23 19.52 8.29 6.16
CA VAL A 23 19.34 7.20 5.18
C VAL A 23 19.54 7.71 3.75
N PHE A 24 18.97 8.87 3.42
CA PHE A 24 19.10 9.51 2.12
C PHE A 24 20.56 9.80 1.78
N GLU A 25 21.31 10.42 2.68
CA GLU A 25 22.73 10.76 2.49
C GLU A 25 23.59 9.50 2.30
N ASN A 26 23.31 8.43 3.06
CA ASN A 26 24.03 7.17 2.92
C ASN A 26 23.86 6.56 1.52
N ILE A 27 22.62 6.56 1.02
CA ILE A 27 22.28 6.04 -0.30
C ILE A 27 22.80 6.96 -1.40
N GLN A 28 22.68 8.28 -1.23
CA GLN A 28 23.20 9.29 -2.14
C GLN A 28 24.71 9.10 -2.36
N GLN A 29 25.48 8.90 -1.29
CA GLN A 29 26.92 8.66 -1.40
C GLN A 29 27.24 7.42 -2.24
N LYS A 30 26.49 6.32 -2.07
CA LYS A 30 26.66 5.11 -2.89
C LYS A 30 26.32 5.35 -4.36
N ILE A 31 25.22 6.06 -4.64
CA ILE A 31 24.84 6.45 -6.01
C ILE A 31 25.94 7.28 -6.67
N ASN A 32 26.49 8.27 -5.95
CA ASN A 32 27.54 9.15 -6.47
C ASN A 32 28.86 8.43 -6.72
N ARG A 33 29.17 7.40 -5.94
CA ARG A 33 30.35 6.55 -6.13
C ARG A 33 30.12 5.43 -7.14
N ASN A 34 28.91 5.31 -7.69
CA ASN A 34 28.48 4.21 -8.56
C ASN A 34 28.71 2.83 -7.91
N GLU A 35 28.54 2.77 -6.58
CA GLU A 35 28.67 1.55 -5.79
C GLU A 35 27.35 0.76 -5.85
N GLY A 36 27.43 -0.49 -6.31
CA GLY A 36 26.34 -1.44 -6.24
C GLY A 36 26.03 -1.92 -4.82
N GLY A 37 25.10 -2.86 -4.71
CA GLY A 37 24.80 -3.56 -3.46
C GLY A 37 23.32 -3.63 -3.16
N LEU A 38 22.99 -4.27 -2.04
CA LEU A 38 21.61 -4.48 -1.61
C LEU A 38 21.35 -3.74 -0.30
N ILE A 39 20.38 -2.82 -0.32
CA ILE A 39 19.95 -2.06 0.85
C ILE A 39 18.48 -2.37 1.13
N PHE A 40 18.16 -2.67 2.38
CA PHE A 40 16.78 -2.77 2.85
C PHE A 40 16.47 -1.62 3.81
N ILE A 41 15.47 -0.81 3.48
CA ILE A 41 14.92 0.23 4.34
C ILE A 41 13.80 -0.42 5.16
N ASP A 42 14.13 -0.74 6.40
CA ASP A 42 13.19 -1.21 7.39
C ASP A 42 12.47 -0.03 8.01
N ALA A 43 11.17 0.08 7.74
CA ALA A 43 10.43 1.27 8.06
C ALA A 43 9.00 0.93 8.38
N ALA A 44 8.66 1.01 9.67
CA ALA A 44 7.31 0.81 10.18
C ALA A 44 6.29 1.74 9.50
N GLY A 45 5.00 1.38 9.56
CA GLY A 45 3.91 2.22 9.07
C GLY A 45 4.04 3.66 9.56
N SER A 46 3.74 4.62 8.69
CA SER A 46 3.78 6.09 8.97
C SER A 46 5.16 6.76 9.13
N THR A 47 6.27 6.06 8.92
CA THR A 47 7.64 6.63 8.95
C THR A 47 8.05 7.40 7.69
N GLY A 48 7.18 7.47 6.68
CA GLY A 48 7.44 8.18 5.43
C GLY A 48 8.37 7.44 4.44
N LYS A 49 8.52 6.12 4.57
CA LYS A 49 9.31 5.28 3.63
C LYS A 49 9.07 5.62 2.16
N THR A 50 7.81 5.68 1.75
CA THR A 50 7.44 5.96 0.36
C THR A 50 7.86 7.35 -0.09
N PHE A 51 7.76 8.34 0.81
CA PHE A 51 8.22 9.70 0.54
C PHE A 51 9.73 9.74 0.34
N LEU A 52 10.50 9.06 1.20
CA LEU A 52 11.95 8.91 1.06
C LEU A 52 12.34 8.23 -0.26
N LEU A 53 11.68 7.12 -0.61
CA LEU A 53 11.93 6.42 -1.88
C LEU A 53 11.62 7.30 -3.10
N SER A 54 10.57 8.11 -3.04
CA SER A 54 10.23 9.06 -4.10
C SER A 54 11.28 10.17 -4.26
N ILE A 55 11.86 10.67 -3.16
CA ILE A 55 12.96 11.66 -3.20
C ILE A 55 14.26 11.03 -3.72
N LEU A 56 14.56 9.78 -3.35
CA LEU A 56 15.70 9.05 -3.91
C LEU A 56 15.53 8.84 -5.42
N LEU A 57 14.32 8.47 -5.85
CA LEU A 57 14.00 8.28 -7.26
C LEU A 57 14.13 9.58 -8.06
N SER A 58 13.65 10.70 -7.52
CA SER A 58 13.79 12.01 -8.16
C SER A 58 15.24 12.47 -8.19
N TYR A 59 16.04 12.20 -7.15
CA TYR A 59 17.49 12.47 -7.11
C TYR A 59 18.24 11.78 -8.24
N VAL A 60 18.01 10.48 -8.45
CA VAL A 60 18.69 9.71 -9.51
C VAL A 60 18.27 10.24 -10.88
N ARG A 61 16.98 10.52 -11.08
CA ARG A 61 16.43 10.98 -12.36
C ARG A 61 16.86 12.41 -12.73
N LYS A 62 16.95 13.33 -11.77
CA LYS A 62 17.46 14.69 -12.05
C LYS A 62 18.92 14.69 -12.49
N ASN A 63 19.70 13.69 -12.07
CA ASN A 63 21.09 13.51 -12.47
C ASN A 63 21.22 12.70 -13.79
N ASN A 64 20.13 12.52 -14.54
CA ASN A 64 20.06 11.75 -15.79
C ASN A 64 20.52 10.28 -15.67
N GLN A 65 20.47 9.71 -14.46
CA GLN A 65 20.78 8.31 -14.23
C GLN A 65 19.52 7.43 -14.34
N LEU A 66 19.69 6.16 -14.70
CA LEU A 66 18.59 5.20 -14.84
C LEU A 66 18.16 4.67 -13.47
N ALA A 67 16.90 4.91 -13.11
CA ALA A 67 16.26 4.32 -11.93
C ALA A 67 14.93 3.65 -12.29
N ILE A 68 14.77 2.40 -11.85
CA ILE A 68 13.56 1.60 -12.03
C ILE A 68 12.88 1.46 -10.67
N ALA A 69 11.63 1.91 -10.58
CA ALA A 69 10.81 1.79 -9.38
C ALA A 69 9.78 0.67 -9.57
N THR A 70 9.76 -0.29 -8.65
CA THR A 70 8.77 -1.39 -8.65
C THR A 70 8.17 -1.58 -7.27
N ALA A 71 6.88 -1.92 -7.21
CA ALA A 71 6.20 -2.26 -5.95
C ALA A 71 5.48 -3.62 -6.06
N SER A 72 5.18 -4.22 -4.90
CA SER A 72 4.47 -5.51 -4.82
C SER A 72 2.99 -5.41 -5.19
N SER A 73 2.34 -4.26 -4.96
CA SER A 73 0.94 -4.00 -5.34
C SER A 73 0.81 -2.81 -6.30
N GLY A 74 -0.25 -2.82 -7.11
CA GLY A 74 -0.53 -1.74 -8.07
C GLY A 74 -0.70 -0.36 -7.41
N ILE A 75 -1.32 -0.30 -6.22
CA ILE A 75 -1.49 0.95 -5.45
C ILE A 75 -0.13 1.46 -4.96
N ALA A 76 0.71 0.58 -4.43
CA ALA A 76 2.04 0.94 -3.96
C ALA A 76 2.95 1.39 -5.11
N ALA A 77 2.72 0.88 -6.33
CA ALA A 77 3.42 1.31 -7.53
C ALA A 77 3.05 2.74 -7.96
N ILE A 78 1.78 3.16 -7.77
CA ILE A 78 1.33 4.54 -8.07
C ILE A 78 2.04 5.57 -7.18
N LEU A 79 2.33 5.20 -5.93
CA LEU A 79 2.98 6.10 -4.98
C LEU A 79 4.45 6.40 -5.34
N LEU A 80 5.03 5.64 -6.28
CA LEU A 80 6.33 5.89 -6.86
C LEU A 80 6.11 6.44 -8.28
N LYS A 81 6.60 7.64 -8.58
CA LYS A 81 6.39 8.26 -9.89
C LYS A 81 6.99 7.37 -11.01
N LEU A 82 6.18 6.97 -12.00
CA LEU A 82 6.53 5.94 -13.02
C LEU A 82 6.83 4.54 -12.46
N GLY A 83 6.31 4.21 -11.27
CA GLY A 83 6.39 2.87 -10.70
C GLY A 83 5.48 1.89 -11.44
N CYS A 84 5.87 0.62 -11.48
CA CYS A 84 5.03 -0.47 -11.98
C CYS A 84 4.99 -1.63 -10.99
N ALA A 85 3.95 -2.45 -11.05
CA ALA A 85 3.89 -3.68 -10.25
C ALA A 85 5.02 -4.63 -10.69
N GLY A 86 5.77 -5.22 -9.75
CA GLY A 86 6.93 -6.08 -10.08
C GLY A 86 6.60 -7.22 -11.04
N HIS A 87 5.39 -7.80 -10.94
CA HIS A 87 4.89 -8.86 -11.80
C HIS A 87 4.70 -8.44 -13.27
N SER A 88 4.48 -7.15 -13.57
CA SER A 88 4.34 -6.66 -14.94
C SER A 88 5.68 -6.35 -15.62
N ARG A 89 6.77 -6.26 -14.86
CA ARG A 89 8.12 -5.93 -15.36
C ARG A 89 9.10 -7.10 -15.33
N PHE A 90 8.99 -8.00 -14.36
CA PHE A 90 9.88 -9.15 -14.21
C PHE A 90 9.09 -10.45 -14.45
N LYS A 91 8.98 -10.85 -15.72
CA LYS A 91 8.47 -12.18 -16.10
C LYS A 91 9.48 -13.32 -15.90
N LEU A 92 10.65 -13.05 -15.31
CA LEU A 92 11.75 -14.00 -15.15
C LEU A 92 12.50 -13.73 -13.83
N PRO A 93 13.07 -14.76 -13.17
CA PRO A 93 14.03 -14.57 -12.09
C PRO A 93 15.26 -13.80 -12.63
N ILE A 94 15.55 -12.65 -12.01
CA ILE A 94 16.56 -11.65 -12.44
C ILE A 94 18.01 -12.20 -12.51
N LEU A 95 18.28 -13.42 -12.04
CA LEU A 95 19.60 -14.04 -12.13
C LEU A 95 20.02 -14.39 -13.56
N ASP A 96 19.09 -14.81 -14.43
CA ASP A 96 19.46 -15.37 -15.75
C ASP A 96 19.82 -14.31 -16.81
N VAL A 97 19.59 -13.02 -16.55
CA VAL A 97 19.68 -11.97 -17.58
C VAL A 97 21.03 -11.25 -17.59
N MET A 98 21.81 -11.28 -16.50
CA MET A 98 22.96 -10.36 -16.33
C MET A 98 24.35 -10.97 -16.49
N ASN A 99 24.47 -12.25 -16.84
CA ASN A 99 25.72 -12.91 -17.26
C ASN A 99 26.96 -12.57 -16.39
N ASN A 100 26.77 -12.45 -15.07
CA ASN A 100 27.80 -12.13 -14.08
C ASN A 100 27.40 -12.69 -12.71
N ASP A 101 28.40 -13.12 -11.93
CA ASP A 101 28.27 -13.68 -10.57
C ASP A 101 28.00 -12.62 -9.48
N LEU A 102 28.08 -11.32 -9.82
CA LEU A 102 27.72 -10.25 -8.90
C LEU A 102 26.21 -10.24 -8.60
N ILE A 103 25.84 -10.10 -7.33
CA ILE A 103 24.46 -9.92 -6.88
C ILE A 103 23.82 -8.76 -7.66
N PHE A 104 22.72 -9.05 -8.36
CA PHE A 104 22.03 -8.11 -9.26
C PHE A 104 22.96 -7.42 -10.27
N GLY A 105 23.98 -8.11 -10.79
CA GLY A 105 24.88 -7.59 -11.83
C GLY A 105 25.65 -6.34 -11.39
N GLY A 106 25.92 -6.21 -10.09
CA GLY A 106 26.61 -5.06 -9.50
C GLY A 106 25.75 -3.80 -9.42
N LYS A 107 24.43 -3.90 -9.61
CA LYS A 107 23.51 -2.77 -9.46
C LYS A 107 23.18 -2.49 -8.00
N LEU A 108 22.86 -1.24 -7.70
CA LEU A 108 22.30 -0.84 -6.41
C LEU A 108 20.81 -1.18 -6.39
N ILE A 109 20.41 -2.08 -5.50
CA ILE A 109 19.02 -2.45 -5.25
C ILE A 109 18.60 -1.90 -3.89
N ILE A 110 17.54 -1.11 -3.89
CA ILE A 110 16.93 -0.55 -2.68
C ILE A 110 15.56 -1.18 -2.53
N LEU A 111 15.38 -1.91 -1.43
CA LEU A 111 14.12 -2.52 -1.05
C LEU A 111 13.54 -1.72 0.11
N GLY A 112 12.25 -1.40 0.06
CA GLY A 112 11.55 -0.74 1.14
C GLY A 112 10.40 -1.58 1.61
N GLY A 113 10.38 -1.93 2.90
CA GLY A 113 9.36 -2.80 3.48
C GLY A 113 8.92 -2.36 4.87
N ASP A 114 7.93 -3.07 5.39
CA ASP A 114 7.59 -3.10 6.79
C ASP A 114 7.25 -4.56 7.10
N PHE A 115 8.13 -5.26 7.81
CA PHE A 115 7.90 -6.67 8.13
C PHE A 115 6.79 -6.85 9.19
N HIS A 116 6.30 -5.77 9.79
CA HIS A 116 5.12 -5.76 10.66
C HIS A 116 3.81 -5.53 9.88
N GLN A 117 3.88 -5.32 8.55
CA GLN A 117 2.71 -5.31 7.67
C GLN A 117 2.42 -6.69 7.07
N ILE A 118 1.25 -6.82 6.43
CA ILE A 118 0.71 -8.08 5.89
C ILE A 118 1.79 -8.83 5.08
N LEU A 119 2.05 -10.09 5.47
CA LEU A 119 2.94 -11.00 4.76
C LEU A 119 2.50 -11.16 3.29
N LEU A 120 3.43 -11.51 2.40
CA LEU A 120 3.12 -11.87 1.01
C LEU A 120 1.94 -12.85 0.96
N VAL A 121 0.87 -12.49 0.25
CA VAL A 121 -0.29 -13.36 0.07
C VAL A 121 0.12 -14.50 -0.86
N VAL A 122 0.35 -15.69 -0.30
CA VAL A 122 0.58 -16.91 -1.07
C VAL A 122 -0.66 -17.78 -0.96
N GLN A 123 -1.42 -17.92 -2.06
CA GLN A 123 -2.60 -18.79 -2.09
C GLN A 123 -2.22 -20.24 -1.74
N LYS A 124 -2.90 -20.81 -0.74
CA LYS A 124 -2.78 -22.22 -0.32
C LYS A 124 -1.41 -22.66 0.24
N ALA A 125 -0.57 -21.74 0.70
CA ALA A 125 0.73 -22.08 1.29
C ALA A 125 0.65 -22.47 2.78
N GLN A 126 1.44 -23.47 3.20
CA GLN A 126 1.71 -23.73 4.61
C GLN A 126 2.57 -22.61 5.22
N ARG A 127 2.46 -22.37 6.54
CA ARG A 127 3.21 -21.31 7.26
C ARG A 127 4.73 -21.35 7.01
N SER A 128 5.31 -22.54 6.81
CA SER A 128 6.73 -22.73 6.46
C SER A 128 7.08 -22.20 5.06
N SER A 129 6.19 -22.35 4.08
CA SER A 129 6.36 -21.87 2.71
C SER A 129 6.25 -20.34 2.61
N LEU A 130 5.50 -19.69 3.50
CA LEU A 130 5.44 -18.22 3.63
C LEU A 130 6.78 -17.62 4.08
N ILE A 131 7.49 -18.27 5.01
CA ILE A 131 8.83 -17.86 5.44
C ILE A 131 9.86 -18.12 4.31
N GLY A 132 9.72 -19.24 3.60
CA GLY A 132 10.58 -19.61 2.46
C GLY A 132 10.40 -18.76 1.20
N ALA A 133 9.23 -18.13 1.01
CA ALA A 133 8.93 -17.20 -0.08
C ALA A 133 9.26 -15.74 0.25
N GLY A 134 9.49 -15.43 1.52
CA GLY A 134 9.89 -14.10 1.96
C GLY A 134 11.31 -13.73 1.53
N LEU A 135 11.57 -12.42 1.46
CA LEU A 135 12.90 -11.84 1.20
C LEU A 135 13.99 -12.27 2.21
N LYS A 136 13.61 -12.93 3.31
CA LYS A 136 14.51 -13.51 4.32
C LYS A 136 15.11 -14.87 3.90
N LYS A 137 15.28 -15.13 2.60
CA LYS A 137 16.13 -16.25 2.17
C LYS A 137 17.58 -15.94 2.58
N PRO A 138 18.29 -16.87 3.27
CA PRO A 138 19.62 -16.60 3.83
C PRO A 138 20.62 -16.09 2.79
N LEU A 139 20.60 -16.66 1.58
CA LEU A 139 21.59 -16.38 0.53
C LEU A 139 21.70 -14.91 0.10
N ILE A 140 20.63 -14.12 0.18
CA ILE A 140 20.63 -12.73 -0.28
C ILE A 140 20.64 -11.76 0.92
N TRP A 141 20.11 -12.21 2.07
CA TRP A 141 19.95 -11.35 3.24
C TRP A 141 21.26 -11.09 3.99
N HIS A 142 22.24 -12.00 3.96
CA HIS A 142 23.55 -11.80 4.60
C HIS A 142 24.36 -10.64 3.99
N GLU A 143 24.17 -10.38 2.70
CA GLU A 143 24.81 -9.28 1.96
C GLU A 143 23.96 -7.99 1.97
N CYS A 144 22.82 -8.01 2.66
CA CYS A 144 21.88 -6.88 2.70
C CYS A 144 22.20 -5.91 3.84
N LYS A 145 22.48 -4.65 3.49
CA LYS A 145 22.58 -3.58 4.48
C LYS A 145 21.19 -3.10 4.89
N VAL A 146 20.85 -3.26 6.17
CA VAL A 146 19.57 -2.80 6.73
C VAL A 146 19.72 -1.39 7.29
N LEU A 147 18.81 -0.49 6.91
CA LEU A 147 18.69 0.87 7.42
C LEU A 147 17.30 1.05 8.03
N HIS A 148 17.23 1.57 9.26
CA HIS A 148 15.97 1.68 9.99
C HIS A 148 15.43 3.12 9.97
N LEU A 149 14.14 3.27 9.70
CA LEU A 149 13.39 4.51 9.94
C LEU A 149 12.56 4.35 11.22
N THR A 150 12.91 5.11 12.25
CA THR A 150 12.28 5.04 13.58
C THR A 150 11.32 6.20 13.86
N THR A 151 11.50 7.33 13.16
CA THR A 151 10.68 8.52 13.37
C THR A 151 9.34 8.44 12.60
N HIS A 152 8.22 8.45 13.33
CA HIS A 152 6.87 8.41 12.76
C HIS A 152 6.34 9.81 12.44
N MET A 153 6.21 10.11 11.14
CA MET A 153 5.79 11.43 10.66
C MET A 153 4.34 11.78 11.04
N ARG A 154 3.44 10.78 11.10
CA ARG A 154 2.03 11.02 11.49
C ARG A 154 1.89 11.46 12.95
N VAL A 155 2.77 10.97 13.84
CA VAL A 155 2.77 11.33 15.27
C VAL A 155 3.45 12.68 15.49
N GLN A 156 4.59 12.94 14.83
CA GLN A 156 5.28 14.24 14.92
C GLN A 156 4.38 15.40 14.51
N ASN A 157 3.64 15.28 13.40
CA ASN A 157 2.73 16.33 12.95
C ASN A 157 1.59 16.61 13.94
N CYS A 158 1.17 15.61 14.72
CA CYS A 158 0.16 15.78 15.77
C CYS A 158 0.71 16.45 17.04
N LEU A 159 2.03 16.35 17.27
CA LEU A 159 2.70 16.88 18.47
C LEU A 159 3.26 18.30 18.27
N SER A 160 3.54 18.71 17.02
CA SER A 160 4.17 20.00 16.73
C SER A 160 3.22 21.20 16.69
N ASN A 161 1.90 21.00 16.54
CA ASN A 161 0.93 22.08 16.53
C ASN A 161 -0.01 22.00 17.75
N ASN A 162 0.08 22.99 18.63
CA ASN A 162 -0.69 23.10 19.89
C ASN A 162 -2.18 23.42 19.68
N THR A 163 -2.87 22.75 18.76
CA THR A 163 -4.33 22.86 18.62
C THR A 163 -5.01 21.66 19.28
N THR A 164 -6.04 21.91 20.09
CA THR A 164 -6.81 20.91 20.87
C THR A 164 -7.37 19.75 20.03
N SER A 165 -7.45 19.93 18.71
CA SER A 165 -7.89 18.90 17.75
C SER A 165 -6.80 17.87 17.41
N GLN A 166 -5.52 18.19 17.53
CA GLN A 166 -4.40 17.27 17.18
C GLN A 166 -3.95 16.41 18.37
N ALA A 167 -4.06 16.92 19.60
CA ALA A 167 -3.89 16.12 20.82
C ALA A 167 -4.84 14.90 20.86
N ARG A 168 -6.04 15.02 20.27
CA ARG A 168 -7.01 13.91 20.10
C ARG A 168 -6.54 12.81 19.14
N LEU A 169 -5.66 13.12 18.17
CA LEU A 169 -5.14 12.17 17.19
C LEU A 169 -3.82 11.52 17.63
N ALA A 170 -3.12 12.12 18.60
CA ALA A 170 -1.86 11.61 19.13
C ALA A 170 -2.03 10.25 19.83
N TYR A 171 -3.04 10.10 20.70
CA TYR A 171 -3.27 8.86 21.42
C TYR A 171 -3.62 7.66 20.51
N PRO A 172 -4.57 7.76 19.55
CA PRO A 172 -4.82 6.69 18.57
C PRO A 172 -3.58 6.30 17.76
N SER A 173 -2.80 7.29 17.33
CA SER A 173 -1.61 7.05 16.53
C SER A 173 -0.53 6.34 17.34
N VAL A 174 -0.28 6.76 18.58
CA VAL A 174 0.70 6.12 19.48
C VAL A 174 0.27 4.70 19.84
N TRP A 175 -1.01 4.45 20.10
CA TRP A 175 -1.51 3.11 20.39
C TRP A 175 -1.32 2.16 19.20
N LEU A 176 -1.66 2.59 17.98
CA LEU A 176 -1.42 1.79 16.76
C LEU A 176 0.07 1.46 16.55
N LEU A 177 0.97 2.37 16.92
CA LEU A 177 2.41 2.09 16.88
C LEU A 177 2.81 1.02 17.89
N GLN A 178 2.31 1.09 19.11
CA GLN A 178 2.57 0.06 20.11
C GLN A 178 2.03 -1.31 19.70
N VAL A 179 0.91 -1.36 18.99
CA VAL A 179 0.40 -2.61 18.38
C VAL A 179 1.38 -3.14 17.34
N GLY A 180 1.84 -2.30 16.42
CA GLY A 180 2.81 -2.67 15.38
C GLY A 180 4.17 -3.13 15.94
N ASP A 181 4.63 -2.50 17.02
CA ASP A 181 5.87 -2.83 17.73
C ASP A 181 5.75 -4.05 18.66
N GLY A 182 4.55 -4.65 18.79
CA GLY A 182 4.30 -5.76 19.71
C GLY A 182 4.47 -5.38 21.19
N ARG A 183 4.29 -4.10 21.54
CA ARG A 183 4.44 -3.58 22.91
C ARG A 183 3.14 -3.56 23.71
N ILE A 184 2.00 -3.87 23.07
CA ILE A 184 0.72 -3.98 23.77
C ILE A 184 0.70 -5.29 24.57
N PRO A 185 0.36 -5.25 25.88
CA PRO A 185 0.29 -6.46 26.69
C PRO A 185 -0.79 -7.40 26.18
N ASN A 186 -0.44 -8.68 26.02
CA ASN A 186 -1.40 -9.73 25.72
C ASN A 186 -2.32 -9.96 26.92
N VAL A 187 -3.60 -10.16 26.64
CA VAL A 187 -4.58 -10.62 27.62
C VAL A 187 -4.77 -12.11 27.43
N GLN A 188 -4.39 -12.90 28.43
CA GLN A 188 -4.67 -14.33 28.43
C GLN A 188 -6.18 -14.55 28.43
N ARG A 189 -6.69 -15.13 27.35
CA ARG A 189 -8.02 -15.73 27.30
C ARG A 189 -7.84 -17.23 27.11
N GLN A 190 -8.66 -18.03 27.80
CA GLN A 190 -8.54 -19.50 27.91
C GLN A 190 -8.30 -20.29 26.60
N LEU A 191 -8.57 -19.69 25.43
CA LEU A 191 -8.49 -20.33 24.11
C LEU A 191 -7.51 -19.65 23.13
N TYR A 192 -6.89 -18.53 23.49
CA TYR A 192 -6.04 -17.74 22.57
C TYR A 192 -4.90 -17.04 23.31
N ASP A 193 -3.67 -17.26 22.86
CA ASP A 193 -2.44 -16.75 23.51
C ASP A 193 -1.99 -15.36 23.01
N ASP A 194 -2.67 -14.79 22.01
CA ASP A 194 -2.28 -13.53 21.33
C ASP A 194 -3.46 -12.54 21.18
N VAL A 195 -4.16 -12.25 22.28
CA VAL A 195 -5.30 -11.32 22.25
C VAL A 195 -4.91 -9.98 22.83
N ILE A 196 -5.11 -8.91 22.06
CA ILE A 196 -5.01 -7.53 22.53
C ILE A 196 -6.40 -6.97 22.83
N VAL A 197 -6.49 -6.05 23.80
CA VAL A 197 -7.71 -5.29 24.05
C VAL A 197 -7.65 -3.99 23.27
N ILE A 198 -8.62 -3.80 22.37
CA ILE A 198 -8.83 -2.54 21.67
C ILE A 198 -9.48 -1.56 22.67
N PRO A 199 -8.92 -0.35 22.91
CA PRO A 199 -9.56 0.66 23.76
C PRO A 199 -10.99 0.98 23.32
N GLN A 200 -11.90 1.18 24.29
CA GLN A 200 -13.33 1.40 24.02
C GLN A 200 -13.62 2.56 23.05
N GLN A 201 -12.79 3.60 23.12
CA GLN A 201 -12.85 4.76 22.23
C GLN A 201 -12.53 4.48 20.74
N PHE A 202 -11.97 3.31 20.41
CA PHE A 202 -11.76 2.87 19.01
C PHE A 202 -12.80 1.84 18.57
N GLN A 203 -13.73 1.50 19.45
CA GLN A 203 -14.77 0.53 19.17
C GLN A 203 -16.03 1.24 18.68
N VAL A 204 -16.76 0.56 17.81
CA VAL A 204 -18.14 0.87 17.47
C VAL A 204 -19.02 -0.30 17.87
N ASN A 205 -20.31 -0.04 18.11
CA ASN A 205 -21.21 -1.03 18.68
C ASN A 205 -21.66 -2.08 17.65
N SER A 206 -21.60 -1.76 16.35
CA SER A 206 -21.99 -2.66 15.27
C SER A 206 -21.16 -2.45 14.00
N LYS A 207 -21.22 -3.43 13.10
CA LYS A 207 -20.62 -3.35 11.76
C LYS A 207 -21.26 -2.21 10.95
N GLU A 208 -22.59 -2.08 11.02
CA GLU A 208 -23.33 -0.99 10.38
C GLU A 208 -22.88 0.38 10.89
N ASP A 209 -22.65 0.55 12.19
CA ASP A 209 -22.10 1.80 12.74
C ASP A 209 -20.72 2.10 12.16
N LEU A 210 -19.86 1.08 11.99
CA LEU A 210 -18.55 1.26 11.37
C LEU A 210 -18.69 1.75 9.93
N ILE A 211 -19.57 1.11 9.16
CA ILE A 211 -19.80 1.43 7.75
C ILE A 211 -20.33 2.86 7.65
N ASN A 212 -21.35 3.22 8.42
CA ASN A 212 -21.96 4.56 8.41
C ASN A 212 -21.01 5.65 8.91
N HIS A 213 -20.08 5.31 9.81
CA HIS A 213 -19.06 6.24 10.28
C HIS A 213 -17.98 6.52 9.22
N VAL A 214 -17.58 5.50 8.46
CA VAL A 214 -16.53 5.61 7.43
C VAL A 214 -17.08 6.15 6.11
N TYR A 215 -18.23 5.62 5.69
CA TYR A 215 -18.94 5.99 4.49
C TYR A 215 -20.21 6.69 4.95
N GLU A 216 -20.13 8.02 5.07
CA GLU A 216 -21.26 8.87 5.45
C GLU A 216 -22.55 8.44 4.73
N ASP A 217 -23.69 8.55 5.42
CA ASP A 217 -24.99 8.20 4.85
C ASP A 217 -25.20 8.85 3.48
N LEU A 218 -25.49 8.02 2.46
CA LEU A 218 -25.79 8.44 1.10
C LEU A 218 -26.87 9.52 1.05
N GLU A 219 -27.79 9.55 2.02
CA GLU A 219 -28.81 10.59 2.13
C GLU A 219 -28.22 12.00 2.30
N LYS A 220 -27.05 12.13 2.95
CA LYS A 220 -26.38 13.42 3.21
C LYS A 220 -25.76 14.04 1.96
N PHE A 221 -25.49 13.25 0.93
CA PHE A 221 -24.94 13.77 -0.32
C PHE A 221 -26.05 14.44 -1.17
N PRO A 222 -25.77 15.61 -1.77
CA PRO A 222 -26.74 16.29 -2.60
C PRO A 222 -27.02 15.52 -3.91
N GLY A 223 -28.21 15.68 -4.46
CA GLY A 223 -28.63 15.07 -5.72
C GLY A 223 -29.42 13.76 -5.56
N GLU A 224 -29.87 13.24 -6.70
CA GLU A 224 -30.70 12.03 -6.77
C GLU A 224 -29.86 10.76 -6.64
N ILE A 225 -30.47 9.70 -6.11
CA ILE A 225 -29.84 8.37 -5.99
C ILE A 225 -29.94 7.66 -7.33
N TYR A 226 -28.79 7.37 -7.91
CA TYR A 226 -28.66 6.51 -9.09
C TYR A 226 -28.48 5.07 -8.64
N THR A 227 -29.33 4.18 -9.15
CA THR A 227 -29.29 2.75 -8.81
C THR A 227 -28.81 1.97 -10.03
N LEU A 228 -27.66 1.32 -9.91
CA LEU A 228 -27.04 0.50 -10.96
C LEU A 228 -27.13 -0.98 -10.56
N GLY A 229 -27.74 -1.80 -11.42
CA GLY A 229 -27.80 -3.26 -11.25
C GLY A 229 -26.70 -3.96 -12.05
N SER A 230 -26.10 -5.03 -11.52
CA SER A 230 -25.26 -5.92 -12.32
C SER A 230 -26.10 -6.72 -13.31
N ILE A 231 -25.44 -7.17 -14.38
CA ILE A 231 -26.02 -8.08 -15.37
C ILE A 231 -25.21 -9.36 -15.26
N ASP A 232 -25.75 -10.33 -14.52
CA ASP A 232 -25.06 -11.58 -14.21
C ASP A 232 -25.55 -12.72 -15.11
N SER A 233 -24.60 -13.50 -15.63
CA SER A 233 -24.89 -14.68 -16.45
C SER A 233 -23.88 -15.79 -16.14
N VAL A 234 -24.29 -17.02 -16.39
CA VAL A 234 -23.46 -18.21 -16.18
C VAL A 234 -22.68 -18.46 -17.47
N ALA A 235 -21.38 -18.70 -17.35
CA ALA A 235 -20.57 -19.12 -18.51
C ALA A 235 -21.08 -20.49 -19.01
N GLU A 236 -21.12 -20.67 -20.33
CA GLU A 236 -21.64 -21.90 -20.96
C GLU A 236 -20.75 -23.12 -20.64
N ASP A 237 -21.00 -23.78 -19.52
CA ASP A 237 -20.51 -25.14 -19.27
C ASP A 237 -21.64 -26.13 -19.57
N GLN A 238 -21.32 -27.16 -20.37
CA GLN A 238 -22.26 -28.08 -21.04
C GLN A 238 -23.15 -28.94 -20.11
N GLN A 239 -23.19 -28.68 -18.79
CA GLN A 239 -23.91 -29.49 -17.80
C GLN A 239 -24.61 -28.71 -16.66
N SER A 240 -24.67 -27.38 -16.66
CA SER A 240 -25.34 -26.65 -15.56
C SER A 240 -26.81 -26.29 -15.87
N ALA A 241 -27.70 -26.63 -14.94
CA ALA A 241 -29.07 -26.12 -14.92
C ALA A 241 -29.08 -24.57 -14.95
N PRO A 242 -30.04 -23.92 -15.62
CA PRO A 242 -30.14 -22.47 -15.64
C PRO A 242 -30.41 -21.96 -14.23
N TYR A 243 -29.47 -21.20 -13.67
CA TYR A 243 -29.67 -20.52 -12.40
C TYR A 243 -30.66 -19.37 -12.61
N PRO A 244 -31.69 -19.24 -11.75
CA PRO A 244 -32.62 -18.13 -11.84
C PRO A 244 -31.88 -16.80 -11.59
N PRO A 245 -32.22 -15.71 -12.31
CA PRO A 245 -31.59 -14.40 -12.12
C PRO A 245 -31.65 -13.91 -10.68
N GLU A 246 -32.72 -14.21 -9.95
CA GLU A 246 -32.89 -13.84 -8.54
C GLU A 246 -31.82 -14.48 -7.65
N PHE A 247 -31.41 -15.70 -7.97
CA PHE A 247 -30.32 -16.38 -7.26
C PHE A 247 -28.98 -15.69 -7.56
N LEU A 248 -28.70 -15.38 -8.82
CA LEU A 248 -27.48 -14.68 -9.22
C LEU A 248 -27.39 -13.29 -8.56
N ASN A 249 -28.50 -12.53 -8.57
CA ASN A 249 -28.61 -11.21 -7.95
C ASN A 249 -28.47 -11.23 -6.42
N SER A 250 -28.66 -12.40 -5.79
CA SER A 250 -28.48 -12.58 -4.34
C SER A 250 -27.03 -12.88 -3.92
N LEU A 251 -26.13 -13.16 -4.88
CA LEU A 251 -24.76 -13.52 -4.59
C LEU A 251 -23.97 -12.31 -4.07
N ASN A 252 -23.35 -12.48 -2.91
CA ASN A 252 -22.48 -11.47 -2.30
C ASN A 252 -21.06 -12.04 -2.15
N ILE A 253 -20.29 -11.96 -3.24
CA ILE A 253 -18.97 -12.56 -3.34
C ILE A 253 -17.91 -11.57 -2.84
N SER A 254 -17.03 -12.03 -1.96
CA SER A 254 -15.93 -11.20 -1.45
C SER A 254 -15.06 -10.67 -2.60
N GLY A 255 -14.80 -9.37 -2.61
CA GLY A 255 -14.00 -8.70 -3.64
C GLY A 255 -14.77 -8.29 -4.90
N MET A 256 -16.07 -8.58 -4.97
CA MET A 256 -16.98 -8.06 -6.01
C MET A 256 -17.93 -7.02 -5.39
N PRO A 257 -18.39 -6.03 -6.17
CA PRO A 257 -19.48 -5.18 -5.73
C PRO A 257 -20.79 -5.99 -5.60
N PRO A 258 -21.73 -5.54 -4.76
CA PRO A 258 -23.07 -6.13 -4.71
C PRO A 258 -23.81 -5.94 -6.03
N HIS A 259 -24.83 -6.77 -6.28
CA HIS A 259 -25.68 -6.67 -7.48
C HIS A 259 -26.25 -5.26 -7.68
N ILE A 260 -26.70 -4.61 -6.59
CA ILE A 260 -27.21 -3.24 -6.63
C ILE A 260 -26.20 -2.29 -6.00
N ILE A 261 -25.74 -1.31 -6.78
CA ILE A 261 -24.93 -0.19 -6.32
C ILE A 261 -25.76 1.09 -6.37
N LYS A 262 -25.83 1.81 -5.24
CA LYS A 262 -26.47 3.13 -5.15
C LYS A 262 -25.40 4.21 -5.09
N LEU A 263 -25.51 5.22 -5.93
CA LEU A 263 -24.55 6.32 -6.04
C LEU A 263 -25.24 7.68 -6.02
N LYS A 264 -24.53 8.69 -5.53
CA LYS A 264 -24.87 10.11 -5.69
C LYS A 264 -23.63 10.90 -6.11
N THR A 265 -23.85 12.08 -6.67
CA THR A 265 -22.78 13.03 -6.93
C THR A 265 -22.08 13.42 -5.61
N GLY A 266 -20.76 13.43 -5.63
CA GLY A 266 -19.90 13.75 -4.48
C GLY A 266 -19.50 12.55 -3.64
N VAL A 267 -20.11 11.38 -3.82
CA VAL A 267 -19.82 10.17 -3.02
C VAL A 267 -18.42 9.65 -3.33
N PRO A 268 -17.61 9.30 -2.31
CA PRO A 268 -16.34 8.61 -2.50
C PRO A 268 -16.58 7.14 -2.89
N ILE A 269 -15.88 6.67 -3.92
CA ILE A 269 -15.91 5.27 -4.37
C ILE A 269 -14.50 4.70 -4.46
N MET A 270 -14.39 3.38 -4.41
CA MET A 270 -13.13 2.65 -4.58
C MET A 270 -13.22 1.77 -5.83
N LEU A 271 -12.19 1.85 -6.67
CA LEU A 271 -12.06 0.99 -7.84
C LEU A 271 -11.63 -0.41 -7.40
N LEU A 272 -12.38 -1.47 -7.75
CA LEU A 272 -12.06 -2.84 -7.32
C LEU A 272 -11.24 -3.65 -8.34
N ARG A 273 -10.82 -3.04 -9.46
CA ARG A 273 -10.10 -3.71 -10.55
C ARG A 273 -9.04 -2.81 -11.18
N HIS A 274 -8.06 -3.40 -11.86
CA HIS A 274 -7.11 -2.63 -12.65
C HIS A 274 -7.77 -2.22 -13.98
N LEU A 275 -7.88 -0.92 -14.24
CA LEU A 275 -8.35 -0.37 -15.51
C LEU A 275 -7.17 0.16 -16.33
N ASP A 276 -6.40 1.06 -15.74
CA ASP A 276 -5.22 1.66 -16.35
C ASP A 276 -4.20 2.03 -15.27
N GLN A 277 -3.29 1.09 -15.02
CA GLN A 277 -2.27 1.26 -13.99
C GLN A 277 -1.27 2.38 -14.31
N ARG A 278 -1.05 2.71 -15.60
CA ARG A 278 -0.07 3.74 -15.98
C ARG A 278 -0.52 5.12 -15.53
N ASN A 279 -1.83 5.35 -15.57
CA ASN A 279 -2.45 6.61 -15.16
C ASN A 279 -3.05 6.55 -13.74
N GLY A 280 -2.77 5.50 -12.98
CA GLY A 280 -3.18 5.39 -11.58
C GLY A 280 -4.58 4.80 -11.34
N HIS A 281 -5.25 4.32 -12.37
CA HIS A 281 -6.54 3.62 -12.28
C HIS A 281 -6.34 2.14 -11.92
N CYS A 282 -5.93 1.89 -10.69
CA CYS A 282 -5.67 0.54 -10.17
C CYS A 282 -6.69 0.11 -9.10
N ASN A 283 -6.77 -1.20 -8.84
CA ASN A 283 -7.57 -1.73 -7.73
C ASN A 283 -7.16 -1.06 -6.41
N GLY A 284 -8.12 -0.50 -5.67
CA GLY A 284 -8.00 0.28 -4.44
C GLY A 284 -7.84 1.79 -4.64
N ALA A 285 -7.84 2.30 -5.88
CA ALA A 285 -7.85 3.74 -6.13
C ALA A 285 -9.18 4.37 -5.68
N HIS A 286 -9.11 5.50 -4.98
CA HIS A 286 -10.28 6.24 -4.51
C HIS A 286 -10.65 7.35 -5.49
N TYR A 287 -11.94 7.47 -5.81
CA TYR A 287 -12.50 8.50 -6.66
C TYR A 287 -13.64 9.22 -5.97
N ARG A 288 -13.97 10.42 -6.46
CA ARG A 288 -15.21 11.12 -6.13
C ARG A 288 -16.10 11.09 -7.36
N VAL A 289 -17.35 10.67 -7.19
CA VAL A 289 -18.35 10.72 -8.27
C VAL A 289 -18.64 12.18 -8.61
N LEU A 290 -18.41 12.59 -9.85
CA LEU A 290 -18.71 13.96 -10.32
C LEU A 290 -20.07 14.04 -11.03
N LEU A 291 -20.43 12.99 -11.74
CA LEU A 291 -21.66 12.85 -12.50
C LEU A 291 -21.96 11.36 -12.64
N VAL A 292 -23.24 11.00 -12.65
CA VAL A 292 -23.72 9.69 -13.11
C VAL A 292 -24.63 9.95 -14.30
N SER A 293 -24.41 9.23 -15.39
CA SER A 293 -25.20 9.31 -16.61
C SER A 293 -25.45 7.90 -17.12
N ASP A 294 -26.57 7.69 -17.79
CA ASP A 294 -26.84 6.42 -18.46
C ASP A 294 -25.77 6.18 -19.55
N HIS A 295 -25.36 4.92 -19.69
CA HIS A 295 -24.51 4.53 -20.81
C HIS A 295 -25.36 4.54 -22.09
N CYS A 296 -25.09 5.49 -22.99
CA CYS A 296 -25.47 5.38 -24.41
C CYS A 296 -24.67 4.28 -25.11
#